data_AF-A0A1A8C046-F1
#
_entry.id   AF-A0A1A8C046-F1
#
_cell.length_a   1.000
_cell.length_b   1.000
_cell.length_c   1.000
_cell.angle_alpha   90.00
_cell.angle_beta   90.00
_cell.angle_gamma   90.00
#
_symmetry.space_group_name_H-M   'P 1'
#
loop_
_entity.id
_entity.type
_entity.pdbx_description
1 polymer ?
#
loop_
_entity_poly.entity_id
_entity_poly.type
_entity_poly.pdbx_seq_one_letter_code
_entity_poly.pdbx_strand_id
1 'polypeptide(L)'
;DALLLWCQMKTAGYPEVNIQNFTTCWRDGLAFSALIHRHRPDLIEFHKLTRSNATHNLQQAFTVAEQHLGLTKLLDPEDVNTENPDEKSIITYVVSYYHYFSKMKQLAVEGKRVGKVLDQAIETEKIIDKYETLASDLLVWIEQ
;
A
#
# COMPACT_ATOMS: atom_id res chain seq x y z
N ASP A 1 -4.05 -9.19 18.17
CA ASP A 1 -2.80 -8.43 18.41
C ASP A 1 -2.04 -8.02 17.16
N ALA A 2 -1.64 -8.95 16.28
CA ALA A 2 -0.83 -8.60 15.11
C ALA A 2 -1.48 -7.56 14.16
N LEU A 3 -2.79 -7.67 13.90
CA LEU A 3 -3.51 -6.72 13.06
C LEU A 3 -3.59 -5.33 13.69
N LEU A 4 -3.80 -5.26 15.01
CA LEU A 4 -3.86 -3.99 15.75
C LEU A 4 -2.50 -3.29 15.69
N LEU A 5 -1.42 -4.04 15.94
CA LEU A 5 -0.06 -3.52 15.84
C LEU A 5 0.24 -3.03 14.42
N TRP A 6 -0.20 -3.75 13.39
CA TRP A 6 -0.06 -3.28 12.01
C TRP A 6 -0.78 -1.94 11.78
N CYS A 7 -2.02 -1.81 12.26
CA CYS A 7 -2.77 -0.56 12.16
C CYS A 7 -2.03 0.59 12.85
N GLN A 8 -1.53 0.36 14.07
CA GLN A 8 -0.77 1.34 14.85
C GLN A 8 0.52 1.75 14.13
N MET A 9 1.30 0.78 13.62
CA MET A 9 2.54 1.07 12.87
C MET A 9 2.26 1.87 11.60
N LYS A 10 1.17 1.57 10.89
CA LYS A 10 0.79 2.27 9.66
C LYS A 10 0.26 3.67 9.91
N THR A 11 -0.43 3.88 11.02
CA THR A 11 -1.03 5.17 11.38
C THR A 11 -0.18 6.00 12.35
N ALA A 12 1.00 5.50 12.76
CA ALA A 12 1.95 6.27 13.56
C ALA A 12 2.31 7.60 12.89
N GLY A 13 2.12 8.71 13.62
CA GLY A 13 2.38 10.07 13.17
C GLY A 13 1.17 10.80 12.57
N TYR A 14 0.01 10.15 12.42
CA TYR A 14 -1.22 10.82 12.01
C TYR A 14 -1.86 11.55 13.21
N PRO A 15 -2.21 12.84 13.08
CA PRO A 15 -2.86 13.57 14.15
C PRO A 15 -4.23 12.96 14.45
N GLU A 16 -4.59 12.93 15.73
CA GLU A 16 -5.89 12.44 16.23
C GLU A 16 -6.19 10.94 15.95
N VAL A 17 -5.23 10.20 15.38
CA VAL A 17 -5.36 8.76 15.15
C VAL A 17 -4.52 7.99 16.18
N ASN A 18 -5.21 7.44 17.17
CA ASN A 18 -4.62 6.56 18.18
C ASN A 18 -5.47 5.28 18.29
N ILE A 19 -5.09 4.25 17.53
CA ILE A 19 -5.86 3.01 17.41
C ILE A 19 -5.51 2.09 18.58
N GLN A 20 -6.49 1.84 19.46
CA GLN A 20 -6.35 0.99 20.64
C GLN A 20 -7.33 -0.19 20.63
N ASN A 21 -8.35 -0.17 19.76
CA ASN A 21 -9.36 -1.20 19.64
C ASN A 21 -9.88 -1.28 18.19
N PHE A 22 -10.76 -2.24 17.92
CA PHE A 22 -11.50 -2.36 16.66
C PHE A 22 -12.97 -1.93 16.79
N THR A 23 -13.25 -0.95 17.64
CA THR A 23 -14.59 -0.39 17.83
C THR A 23 -14.54 1.13 17.75
N THR A 24 -14.45 1.80 18.90
CA THR A 24 -14.58 3.26 19.04
C THR A 24 -13.43 4.04 18.41
N CYS A 25 -12.24 3.45 18.24
CA CYS A 25 -11.11 4.09 17.56
C CYS A 25 -11.33 4.30 16.05
N TRP A 26 -12.37 3.67 15.47
CA TRP A 26 -12.64 3.71 14.03
C TRP A 26 -13.87 4.55 13.67
N ARG A 27 -14.67 4.93 14.68
CA ARG A 27 -15.97 5.58 14.53
C ARG A 27 -15.92 6.93 13.79
N ASP A 28 -14.81 7.65 13.90
CA ASP A 28 -14.64 8.98 13.29
C ASP A 28 -14.10 8.92 11.85
N GLY A 29 -13.85 7.72 11.33
CA GLY A 29 -13.36 7.48 9.96
C GLY A 29 -11.90 7.88 9.72
N LEU A 30 -11.20 8.48 10.70
CA LEU A 30 -9.82 8.91 10.52
C LEU A 30 -8.86 7.73 10.42
N ALA A 31 -9.09 6.65 11.17
CA ALA A 31 -8.27 5.44 11.11
C ALA A 31 -8.27 4.81 9.71
N PHE A 32 -9.45 4.68 9.07
CA PHE A 32 -9.57 4.18 7.69
C PHE A 32 -8.86 5.11 6.70
N SER A 33 -9.10 6.42 6.83
CA SER A 33 -8.49 7.43 5.98
C SER A 33 -6.95 7.45 6.09
N ALA A 34 -6.42 7.28 7.31
CA ALA A 34 -4.98 7.22 7.56
C ALA A 34 -4.33 5.96 6.96
N LEU A 35 -5.00 4.81 7.02
CA LEU A 35 -4.51 3.58 6.38
C LEU A 35 -4.38 3.74 4.87
N ILE A 36 -5.37 4.37 4.22
CA ILE A 36 -5.34 4.64 2.79
C ILE A 36 -4.23 5.65 2.47
N HIS A 37 -4.23 6.82 3.12
CA HIS A 37 -3.25 7.89 2.87
C HIS A 37 -1.80 7.43 3.09
N ARG A 38 -1.54 6.55 4.07
CA ARG A 38 -0.19 6.01 4.31
C ARG A 38 0.37 5.23 3.13
N HIS A 39 -0.49 4.57 2.35
CA HIS A 39 -0.08 3.74 1.23
C HIS A 39 -0.29 4.44 -0.12
N ARG A 40 -1.30 5.32 -0.21
CA ARG A 40 -1.71 6.07 -1.40
C ARG A 40 -2.08 7.50 -0.98
N PRO A 41 -1.09 8.37 -0.72
CA PRO A 41 -1.34 9.73 -0.25
C PRO A 41 -2.08 10.59 -1.27
N ASP A 42 -2.03 10.20 -2.54
CA ASP A 42 -2.72 10.83 -3.66
C ASP A 42 -4.25 10.69 -3.60
N LEU A 43 -4.80 9.76 -2.82
CA LEU A 43 -6.23 9.45 -2.81
C LEU A 43 -7.04 10.16 -1.72
N ILE A 44 -6.40 10.68 -0.68
CA ILE A 44 -7.07 11.30 0.47
C ILE A 44 -6.32 12.55 0.91
N GLU A 45 -6.99 13.69 0.96
CA GLU A 45 -6.44 14.91 1.55
C GLU A 45 -6.60 14.90 3.07
N PHE A 46 -5.80 14.07 3.77
CA PHE A 46 -6.00 13.78 5.19
C PHE A 46 -6.03 15.03 6.08
N HIS A 47 -5.23 16.05 5.75
CA HIS A 47 -5.13 17.31 6.49
C HIS A 47 -6.43 18.13 6.53
N LYS A 48 -7.41 17.83 5.67
CA LYS A 48 -8.72 18.50 5.66
C LYS A 48 -9.76 17.76 6.51
N LEU A 49 -9.44 16.56 6.98
CA LEU A 49 -10.37 15.73 7.76
C LEU A 49 -10.36 16.17 9.23
N THR A 50 -11.53 16.08 9.85
CA THR A 50 -11.73 16.42 11.27
C THR A 50 -12.64 15.38 11.92
N ARG A 51 -12.48 15.14 13.22
CA ARG A 51 -13.28 14.13 13.97
C ARG A 51 -14.77 14.42 13.98
N SER A 52 -15.16 15.70 13.91
CA SER A 52 -16.57 16.12 13.90
C SER A 52 -17.33 15.64 12.66
N ASN A 53 -16.63 15.33 11.57
CA ASN A 53 -17.24 14.94 10.29
C ASN A 53 -17.20 13.42 10.06
N ALA A 54 -17.44 12.64 11.13
CA ALA A 54 -17.30 11.18 11.15
C ALA A 54 -17.96 10.45 9.97
N THR A 55 -19.26 10.67 9.73
CA THR A 55 -20.00 10.04 8.63
C THR A 55 -19.40 10.38 7.26
N HIS A 56 -18.97 11.64 7.06
CA HIS A 56 -18.32 12.05 5.82
C HIS A 56 -16.97 11.37 5.64
N ASN A 57 -16.13 11.33 6.68
CA ASN A 57 -14.82 10.68 6.64
C ASN A 57 -14.95 9.18 6.30
N LEU A 58 -15.90 8.49 6.94
CA LEU A 58 -16.20 7.08 6.67
C LEU A 58 -16.67 6.88 5.23
N GLN A 59 -17.65 7.65 4.77
CA GLN A 59 -18.18 7.58 3.41
C GLN A 59 -17.07 7.80 2.37
N GLN A 60 -16.22 8.81 2.58
CA GLN A 60 -15.09 9.11 1.69
C GLN A 60 -14.10 7.96 1.67
N ALA A 61 -13.65 7.47 2.83
CA ALA A 61 -12.69 6.38 2.92
C ALA A 61 -13.21 5.11 2.23
N PHE A 62 -14.47 4.74 2.47
CA PHE A 62 -15.07 3.54 1.90
C PHE A 62 -15.27 3.67 0.39
N THR A 63 -15.65 4.85 -0.10
CA THR A 63 -15.81 5.13 -1.53
C THR A 63 -14.47 5.12 -2.27
N VAL A 64 -13.44 5.74 -1.68
CA VAL A 64 -12.08 5.72 -2.24
C VAL A 64 -11.55 4.29 -2.30
N ALA A 65 -11.72 3.52 -1.23
CA ALA A 65 -11.28 2.13 -1.17
C ALA A 65 -11.94 1.26 -2.24
N GLU A 66 -13.24 1.41 -2.45
CA GLU A 66 -13.96 0.68 -3.50
C GLU A 66 -13.51 1.09 -4.90
N GLN A 67 -13.55 2.39 -5.20
CA GLN A 67 -13.34 2.88 -6.57
C GLN A 67 -11.88 2.79 -7.03
N HIS A 68 -10.93 2.99 -6.11
CA HIS A 68 -9.51 3.11 -6.47
C HIS A 68 -8.67 1.92 -6.03
N LEU A 69 -9.10 1.19 -4.99
CA LEU A 69 -8.39 0.02 -4.47
C LEU A 69 -9.12 -1.30 -4.80
N GLY A 70 -10.38 -1.24 -5.27
CA GLY A 70 -11.19 -2.43 -5.55
C GLY A 70 -11.62 -3.18 -4.29
N LEU A 71 -11.62 -2.52 -3.13
CA LEU A 71 -12.08 -3.10 -1.87
C LEU A 71 -13.59 -2.94 -1.75
N THR A 72 -14.33 -4.05 -1.81
CA THR A 72 -15.79 -4.06 -1.60
C THR A 72 -16.15 -3.35 -0.31
N LYS A 73 -17.15 -2.47 -0.34
CA LYS A 73 -17.71 -1.84 0.86
C LYS A 73 -18.41 -2.91 1.70
N LEU A 74 -17.85 -3.20 2.87
CA LEU A 74 -18.42 -4.19 3.79
C LEU A 74 -19.21 -3.56 4.94
N LEU A 75 -19.05 -2.26 5.16
CA LEU A 75 -19.65 -1.52 6.27
C LEU A 75 -20.35 -0.28 5.72
N ASP A 76 -21.51 0.03 6.30
CA ASP A 76 -22.16 1.32 6.10
C ASP A 76 -21.63 2.33 7.14
N PRO A 77 -21.44 3.62 6.78
CA PRO A 77 -20.93 4.63 7.71
C PRO A 77 -21.74 4.76 9.00
N GLU A 78 -23.05 4.54 8.94
CA GLU A 78 -23.96 4.62 10.09
C GLU A 78 -23.77 3.47 11.10
N ASP A 79 -23.40 2.28 10.64
CA ASP A 79 -23.09 1.13 11.51
C ASP A 79 -21.75 1.29 12.24
N VAL A 80 -20.87 2.15 11.72
CA VAL A 80 -19.56 2.44 12.30
C VAL A 80 -19.59 3.71 13.15
N ASN A 81 -20.32 4.74 12.74
CA ASN A 81 -20.52 5.97 13.50
C ASN A 81 -21.67 5.83 14.51
N THR A 82 -21.50 4.86 15.41
CA THR A 82 -22.43 4.59 16.51
C THR A 82 -21.65 4.51 17.84
N GLU A 83 -22.37 4.48 18.95
CA GLU A 83 -21.76 4.37 20.28
C GLU A 83 -21.02 3.04 20.48
N ASN A 84 -21.58 1.96 19.91
CA ASN A 84 -21.06 0.59 20.06
C ASN A 84 -20.89 -0.08 18.68
N PRO A 85 -19.86 0.29 17.90
CA PRO A 85 -19.61 -0.33 16.59
C PRO A 85 -19.28 -1.82 16.74
N ASP A 86 -19.74 -2.66 15.82
CA ASP A 86 -19.45 -4.10 15.87
C ASP A 86 -17.98 -4.39 15.56
N GLU A 87 -17.29 -4.95 16.55
CA GLU A 87 -15.84 -5.20 16.49
C GLU A 87 -15.47 -6.17 15.36
N LYS A 88 -16.25 -7.24 15.18
CA LYS A 88 -15.96 -8.28 14.19
C LYS A 88 -16.10 -7.77 12.77
N SER A 89 -17.08 -6.91 12.54
CA SER A 89 -17.33 -6.28 11.25
C SER A 89 -16.20 -5.31 10.88
N ILE A 90 -15.75 -4.49 11.84
CA ILE A 90 -14.56 -3.62 11.65
C ILE A 90 -13.32 -4.45 11.39
N ILE A 91 -13.04 -5.50 12.18
CA ILE A 91 -11.90 -6.40 11.96
C ILE A 91 -11.94 -6.98 10.56
N THR A 92 -13.08 -7.52 10.13
CA THR A 92 -13.27 -8.12 8.80
C THR A 92 -12.90 -7.13 7.71
N TYR A 93 -13.37 -5.89 7.81
CA TYR A 93 -13.06 -4.89 6.81
C TYR A 93 -11.59 -4.48 6.84
N VAL A 94 -11.01 -4.26 8.02
CA VAL A 94 -9.58 -3.91 8.17
C VAL A 94 -8.65 -5.02 7.66
N VAL A 95 -9.03 -6.29 7.81
CA VAL A 95 -8.31 -7.44 7.21
C VAL A 95 -8.26 -7.34 5.70
N SER A 96 -9.33 -6.86 5.05
CA SER A 96 -9.32 -6.64 3.59
C SER A 96 -8.28 -5.58 3.17
N TYR A 97 -8.18 -4.46 3.90
CA TYR A 97 -7.13 -3.44 3.69
C TYR A 97 -5.73 -4.03 3.92
N TYR A 98 -5.55 -4.81 4.98
CA TYR A 98 -4.27 -5.45 5.29
C TYR A 98 -3.82 -6.35 4.13
N HIS A 99 -4.69 -7.23 3.64
CA HIS A 99 -4.34 -8.13 2.54
C HIS A 99 -4.02 -7.37 1.26
N TYR A 100 -4.81 -6.36 0.92
CA TYR A 100 -4.57 -5.53 -0.26
C TYR A 100 -3.21 -4.83 -0.21
N PHE A 101 -2.92 -4.08 0.86
CA PHE A 101 -1.66 -3.35 0.96
C PHE A 101 -0.44 -4.27 1.13
N SER A 102 -0.63 -5.44 1.75
CA SER A 102 0.42 -6.46 1.82
C SER A 102 0.75 -7.03 0.44
N LYS A 103 -0.27 -7.36 -0.36
CA LYS A 103 -0.10 -7.81 -1.76
C LYS A 103 0.55 -6.74 -2.62
N MET A 104 0.11 -5.48 -2.49
CA MET A 104 0.71 -4.35 -3.21
C MET A 104 2.20 -4.20 -2.90
N LYS A 105 2.59 -4.33 -1.62
CA LYS A 105 4.01 -4.30 -1.21
C LYS A 105 4.79 -5.48 -1.77
N GLN A 106 4.22 -6.69 -1.77
CA GLN A 106 4.85 -7.89 -2.33
C GLN A 106 5.15 -7.71 -3.82
N LEU A 107 4.15 -7.29 -4.61
CA LEU A 107 4.31 -7.03 -6.04
C LEU A 107 5.41 -5.99 -6.34
N ALA A 108 5.50 -4.93 -5.52
CA ALA A 108 6.57 -3.94 -5.68
C ALA A 108 7.97 -4.52 -5.40
N VAL A 109 8.10 -5.42 -4.43
CA VAL A 109 9.37 -6.11 -4.13
C VAL A 109 9.74 -7.09 -5.24
N GLU A 110 8.77 -7.85 -5.74
CA GLU A 110 8.96 -8.78 -6.86
C GLU A 110 9.40 -8.05 -8.13
N GLY A 111 8.73 -6.94 -8.48
CA GLY A 111 9.13 -6.11 -9.62
C GLY A 111 10.57 -5.59 -9.50
N LYS A 112 10.99 -5.15 -8.31
CA LYS A 112 12.39 -4.76 -8.06
C LYS A 112 13.37 -5.91 -8.25
N ARG A 113 13.00 -7.13 -7.88
CA ARG A 113 13.86 -8.32 -8.05
C ARG A 113 14.02 -8.68 -9.53
N VAL A 114 12.93 -8.64 -10.29
CA VAL A 114 12.95 -8.88 -11.74
C VAL A 114 13.82 -7.83 -12.44
N GLY A 115 13.68 -6.55 -12.08
CA GLY A 115 14.52 -5.47 -12.61
C GLY A 115 16.01 -5.74 -12.44
N LYS A 116 16.45 -6.17 -11.24
CA LYS A 116 17.86 -6.51 -10.99
C LYS A 116 18.39 -7.65 -11.87
N VAL A 117 17.56 -8.67 -12.13
CA VAL A 117 17.97 -9.78 -13.01
C VAL A 117 18.12 -9.30 -14.45
N LEU A 118 17.20 -8.44 -14.90
CA LEU A 118 17.28 -7.82 -16.22
C LEU A 118 18.53 -6.94 -16.38
N ASP A 119 18.84 -6.11 -15.37
CA ASP A 119 20.05 -5.27 -15.38
C ASP A 119 21.32 -6.12 -15.54
N GLN A 120 21.39 -7.26 -14.84
CA GLN A 120 22.51 -8.19 -14.95
C GLN A 120 22.61 -8.84 -16.34
N ALA A 121 21.47 -9.17 -16.95
CA ALA A 121 21.44 -9.75 -18.30
C ALA A 121 21.93 -8.73 -19.35
N ILE A 122 21.47 -7.48 -19.27
CA ILE A 122 21.92 -6.39 -20.14
C ILE A 122 23.43 -6.16 -20.00
N GLU A 123 23.96 -6.18 -18.77
CA GLU A 123 25.39 -6.03 -18.56
C GLU A 123 26.18 -7.22 -19.12
N THR A 124 25.64 -8.43 -19.03
CA THR A 124 26.25 -9.63 -19.60
C THR A 124 26.31 -9.55 -21.13
N GLU A 125 25.24 -9.07 -21.78
CA GLU A 125 25.19 -8.86 -23.23
C GLU A 125 26.27 -7.87 -23.70
N LYS A 126 26.43 -6.73 -23.01
CA LYS A 126 27.51 -5.78 -23.31
C LYS A 126 28.90 -6.38 -23.20
N ILE A 127 29.11 -7.28 -22.23
CA ILE A 127 30.40 -7.97 -22.06
C ILE A 127 30.65 -8.93 -23.22
N ILE A 128 29.60 -9.65 -23.68
CA ILE A 128 29.68 -10.52 -24.86
C ILE A 128 30.05 -9.70 -26.09
N ASP A 129 29.34 -8.61 -26.39
CA ASP A 129 29.61 -7.75 -27.54
C ASP A 129 31.05 -7.22 -27.54
N LYS A 130 31.55 -6.80 -26.36
CA LYS A 130 32.91 -6.33 -26.19
C LYS A 130 33.93 -7.44 -26.43
N TYR A 131 33.67 -8.65 -25.94
CA TYR A 131 34.53 -9.80 -26.17
C TYR A 131 34.60 -10.15 -27.65
N GLU A 132 33.46 -10.21 -28.34
CA GLU A 132 33.38 -10.50 -29.77
C GLU A 132 34.18 -9.48 -30.59
N THR A 133 33.99 -8.17 -30.30
CA THR A 133 34.74 -7.09 -30.97
C THR A 133 36.24 -7.27 -30.80
N LEU A 134 36.72 -7.47 -29.56
CA LEU A 134 38.15 -7.62 -29.27
C LEU A 134 38.75 -8.87 -29.92
N ALA A 135 38.01 -9.98 -29.95
CA ALA A 135 38.45 -11.22 -30.57
C ALA A 135 38.54 -11.07 -32.09
N SER A 136 37.54 -10.44 -32.73
CA SER A 136 37.56 -10.14 -34.16
C SER A 136 38.72 -9.22 -34.55
N ASP A 137 38.95 -8.14 -33.79
CA ASP A 137 40.07 -7.23 -34.04
C ASP A 137 41.43 -7.94 -33.93
N LEU A 138 41.59 -8.81 -32.93
CA LEU A 138 42.82 -9.58 -32.75
C LEU A 138 43.05 -10.56 -33.90
N LEU A 139 42.01 -11.26 -34.37
CA LEU A 139 42.12 -12.19 -35.50
C LEU A 139 42.54 -11.46 -36.78
N VAL A 140 41.92 -10.31 -37.07
CA VAL A 140 42.29 -9.47 -38.21
C VAL A 140 43.76 -9.03 -38.11
N TRP A 141 44.24 -8.70 -36.92
CA TRP A 141 45.63 -8.29 -36.72
C TRP A 141 46.64 -9.43 -36.95
N ILE A 142 46.32 -10.66 -36.53
CA ILE A 142 47.23 -11.83 -36.70
C ILE A 142 47.35 -12.25 -38.17
N GLU A 143 46.31 -12.02 -38.98
CA GLU A 143 46.30 -12.39 -40.41
C GLU A 143 47.01 -11.39 -41.34
N GLN A 144 47.49 -10.25 -40.82
CA GLN A 144 48.28 -9.24 -41.56
C GLN A 144 49.79 -9.52 -41.51
#